data_AF-A0A922ZWI8-F1
#
_entry.id   AF-A0A922ZWI8-F1
#
_cell.length_a   1.000
_cell.length_b   1.000
_cell.length_c   1.000
_cell.angle_alpha   90.00
_cell.angle_beta   90.00
_cell.angle_gamma   90.00
#
_symmetry.space_group_name_H-M   'P 1'
#
loop_
_entity.id
_entity.type
_entity.pdbx_description
1 polymer ?
#
loop_
_entity_poly.entity_id
_entity_poly.type
_entity_poly.pdbx_seq_one_letter_code
_entity_poly.pdbx_strand_id
1 'polypeptide(L)'
;MFGIGMQEMILILAIALIVIGPKKLPDLAKSLGRAFGEFKKATNELKESFDVNQNLNQVKKSFDEINDDVKDALVFDREKLTEKGPDSDTKTGAEKTETENREEKKNTPSEIQDERR
;
A
#
# COMPACT_ATOMS: atom_id res chain seq x y z
N MET A 1 -3.23 10.86 21.85
CA MET A 1 -2.18 11.41 22.73
C MET A 1 -1.08 10.37 22.86
N PHE A 2 0.20 10.77 22.83
CA PHE A 2 1.41 9.95 22.65
C PHE A 2 1.76 9.59 21.19
N GLY A 3 2.12 10.61 20.41
CA GLY A 3 3.04 10.41 19.30
C GLY A 3 4.43 10.75 19.81
N ILE A 4 5.29 9.74 20.00
CA ILE A 4 6.72 9.99 20.20
C ILE A 4 7.23 10.55 18.88
N GLY A 5 7.42 11.86 18.83
CA GLY A 5 8.02 12.57 17.73
C GLY A 5 9.53 12.44 17.75
N MET A 6 10.14 13.02 16.72
CA MET A 6 11.60 13.07 16.58
C MET A 6 12.26 13.75 17.80
N GLN A 7 11.60 14.74 18.39
CA GLN A 7 12.14 15.49 19.53
C GLN A 7 12.21 14.65 20.81
N GLU A 8 11.16 13.88 21.14
CA GLU A 8 11.23 12.97 22.29
C GLU A 8 12.26 11.86 22.06
N MET A 9 12.39 11.33 20.83
CA MET A 9 13.42 10.33 20.52
C MET A 9 14.83 10.86 20.74
N ILE A 10 15.12 12.10 20.33
CA ILE A 10 16.44 12.72 20.55
C ILE A 10 16.72 12.92 22.04
N LEU A 11 15.71 13.33 22.82
CA LEU A 11 15.87 13.52 24.27
C LEU A 11 16.21 12.19 24.98
N ILE A 12 15.50 11.12 24.64
CA ILE A 12 15.76 9.78 25.19
C ILE A 12 17.16 9.31 24.76
N LEU A 13 17.54 9.52 23.50
CA LEU A 13 18.86 9.17 22.99
C LEU A 13 19.97 9.93 23.72
N ALA A 14 19.79 11.22 24.01
CA ALA A 14 20.74 12.02 24.77
C ALA A 14 20.94 11.48 26.19
N ILE A 15 19.88 11.08 26.88
CA ILE A 15 19.97 10.47 28.21
C ILE A 15 20.70 9.11 28.13
N ALA A 16 20.34 8.27 27.17
CA ALA A 16 21.00 6.99 26.94
C ALA A 16 22.50 7.16 26.64
N LEU A 17 22.86 8.20 25.87
CA LEU A 17 24.22 8.58 25.55
C LEU A 17 25.02 9.02 26.78
N ILE A 18 24.40 9.65 27.77
CA ILE A 18 25.07 10.02 29.01
C ILE A 18 25.37 8.77 29.84
N VAL A 19 24.40 7.85 29.93
CA VAL A 19 24.53 6.61 30.72
C VAL A 19 25.54 5.65 30.09
N ILE A 20 25.46 5.43 28.78
CA ILE A 20 26.30 4.46 28.05
C ILE A 20 27.61 5.11 27.60
N GLY A 21 27.57 6.39 27.21
CA GLY A 21 28.68 7.13 26.60
C GLY A 21 28.62 7.12 25.06
N PRO A 22 28.82 8.27 24.38
CA PRO A 22 28.76 8.37 22.92
C PRO A 22 29.85 7.57 22.20
N LYS A 23 30.98 7.34 22.87
CA LYS A 23 32.06 6.49 22.33
C LYS A 23 31.73 5.00 22.36
N LYS A 24 30.87 4.55 23.29
CA LYS A 24 30.51 3.13 23.43
C LYS A 24 29.37 2.70 22.50
N LEU A 25 28.47 3.62 22.12
CA LEU A 25 27.43 3.32 21.12
C LEU A 25 27.96 2.72 19.81
N PRO A 26 28.96 3.31 19.13
CA PRO A 26 29.48 2.74 17.89
C PRO A 26 30.14 1.38 18.10
N ASP A 27 30.78 1.15 19.24
CA ASP A 27 31.40 -0.15 19.55
C ASP A 27 30.35 -1.24 19.83
N LEU A 28 29.27 -0.89 20.55
CA LEU A 28 28.11 -1.76 20.76
C LEU A 28 27.41 -2.06 19.44
N ALA A 29 27.18 -1.04 18.61
CA ALA A 29 26.56 -1.21 17.29
C ALA A 29 27.41 -2.08 16.36
N LYS A 30 28.74 -1.92 16.36
CA LYS A 30 29.65 -2.80 15.61
C LYS A 30 29.57 -4.24 16.08
N SER A 31 29.59 -4.46 17.39
CA SER A 31 29.53 -5.80 17.98
C SER A 31 28.19 -6.48 17.68
N LEU A 32 27.08 -5.77 17.91
CA LEU A 32 25.74 -6.24 17.61
C LEU A 32 25.54 -6.46 16.11
N GLY A 33 26.07 -5.56 15.27
CA GLY A 33 25.99 -5.67 13.81
C GLY A 33 26.76 -6.88 13.27
N ARG A 34 27.93 -7.18 13.83
CA ARG A 34 28.68 -8.41 13.53
C ARG A 34 27.89 -9.64 13.95
N ALA A 35 27.36 -9.66 15.16
CA ALA A 35 26.54 -10.77 15.66
C ALA A 35 25.28 -10.99 14.80
N PHE A 36 24.58 -9.92 14.42
CA PHE A 36 23.43 -10.01 13.50
C PHE A 36 23.84 -10.48 12.10
N GLY A 37 25.00 -10.05 11.60
CA GLY A 37 25.56 -10.51 10.32
C GLY A 37 25.87 -12.00 10.32
N GLU A 38 26.55 -12.47 11.36
CA GLU A 38 26.85 -13.90 11.56
C GLU A 38 25.57 -14.71 11.79
N PHE A 39 24.64 -14.21 12.59
CA PHE A 39 23.34 -14.83 12.80
C PHE A 39 22.54 -14.95 11.49
N LYS A 40 22.51 -13.89 10.67
CA LYS A 40 21.86 -13.91 9.36
C LYS A 40 22.54 -14.92 8.43
N LYS A 41 23.87 -14.99 8.43
CA LYS A 41 24.63 -15.94 7.62
C LYS A 41 24.34 -17.38 8.04
N ALA A 42 24.44 -17.68 9.34
CA ALA A 42 24.09 -18.97 9.89
C ALA A 42 22.62 -19.35 9.58
N THR A 43 21.69 -18.41 9.72
CA THR A 43 20.28 -18.65 9.35
C THR A 43 20.11 -18.93 7.85
N ASN A 44 20.87 -18.26 6.99
CA ASN A 44 20.86 -18.52 5.55
C ASN A 44 21.44 -19.90 5.21
N GLU A 45 22.57 -20.27 5.80
CA GLU A 45 23.19 -21.60 5.63
C GLU A 45 22.24 -22.70 6.12
N LEU A 46 21.51 -22.48 7.22
CA LEU A 46 20.45 -23.38 7.67
C LEU A 46 19.28 -23.44 6.68
N LYS A 47 18.82 -22.31 6.12
CA LYS A 47 17.78 -22.27 5.07
C LYS A 47 18.20 -22.88 3.74
N GLU A 48 19.50 -23.01 3.49
CA GLU A 48 20.06 -23.65 2.31
C GLU A 48 20.28 -25.15 2.54
N SER A 49 20.71 -25.52 3.76
CA SER A 49 20.91 -26.92 4.16
C SER A 49 19.59 -27.67 4.40
N PHE A 50 18.63 -27.03 5.05
CA PHE A 50 17.24 -27.43 4.96
C PHE A 50 16.75 -26.88 3.64
N ASP A 51 16.57 -27.70 2.61
CA ASP A 51 16.20 -27.29 1.26
C ASP A 51 14.76 -26.77 1.17
N VAL A 52 14.52 -25.73 1.95
CA VAL A 52 13.27 -25.02 2.10
C VAL A 52 12.97 -24.33 0.78
N ASN A 53 13.98 -23.93 0.00
CA ASN A 53 13.78 -23.34 -1.33
C ASN A 53 13.30 -24.36 -2.38
N GLN A 54 13.82 -25.58 -2.42
CA GLN A 54 13.33 -26.59 -3.37
C GLN A 54 11.92 -27.08 -3.01
N ASN A 55 11.61 -27.22 -1.72
CA ASN A 55 10.28 -27.60 -1.25
C ASN A 55 9.26 -26.45 -1.37
N LEU A 56 9.63 -25.21 -1.02
CA LEU A 56 8.76 -24.03 -1.14
C LEU A 56 8.39 -23.74 -2.59
N ASN A 57 9.33 -23.87 -3.53
CA ASN A 57 9.03 -23.61 -4.94
C ASN A 57 8.08 -24.67 -5.53
N GLN A 58 8.15 -25.92 -5.08
CA GLN A 58 7.18 -26.96 -5.45
C GLN A 58 5.82 -26.68 -4.84
N VAL A 59 5.78 -26.37 -3.53
CA VAL A 59 4.54 -26.02 -2.83
C VAL A 59 3.89 -24.79 -3.48
N LYS A 60 4.66 -23.75 -3.77
CA LYS A 60 4.17 -22.52 -4.42
C LYS A 60 3.63 -22.77 -5.83
N LYS A 61 4.30 -23.62 -6.62
CA LYS A 61 3.76 -24.05 -7.93
C LYS A 61 2.45 -24.82 -7.80
N SER A 62 2.36 -25.77 -6.86
CA SER A 62 1.11 -26.52 -6.64
C SER A 62 -0.03 -25.62 -6.16
N PHE A 63 0.26 -24.60 -5.33
CA PHE A 63 -0.75 -23.62 -4.91
C PHE A 63 -1.19 -22.69 -6.05
N ASP A 64 -0.25 -22.23 -6.89
CA ASP A 64 -0.58 -21.38 -8.06
C ASP A 64 -1.47 -22.17 -9.05
N GLU A 65 -1.17 -23.45 -9.29
CA GLU A 65 -1.94 -24.35 -10.16
C GLU A 65 -3.37 -24.58 -9.62
N ILE A 66 -3.51 -24.88 -8.31
CA ILE A 66 -4.83 -25.01 -7.66
C ILE A 66 -5.63 -23.70 -7.74
N ASN A 67 -4.96 -22.55 -7.58
CA ASN A 67 -5.64 -21.25 -7.59
C ASN A 67 -6.15 -20.87 -8.98
N ASP A 68 -5.42 -21.22 -10.04
CA ASP A 68 -5.87 -21.00 -11.42
C ASP A 68 -7.01 -21.95 -11.78
N ASP A 69 -6.95 -23.23 -11.37
CA ASP A 69 -8.06 -24.18 -11.54
C ASP A 69 -9.33 -23.73 -10.78
N VAL A 70 -9.17 -23.23 -9.55
CA VAL A 70 -10.27 -22.70 -8.75
C VAL A 70 -10.81 -21.40 -9.36
N LYS A 71 -9.96 -20.52 -9.89
CA LYS A 71 -10.44 -19.31 -10.59
C LYS A 71 -11.24 -19.67 -11.82
N ASP A 72 -10.78 -20.61 -12.63
CA ASP A 72 -11.52 -21.06 -13.80
C ASP A 72 -12.87 -21.65 -13.38
N ALA A 73 -12.89 -22.54 -12.39
CA ALA A 73 -14.14 -23.11 -11.85
C ALA A 73 -15.11 -22.04 -11.32
N LEU A 74 -14.61 -21.00 -10.65
CA LEU A 74 -15.42 -19.88 -10.13
C LEU A 74 -15.83 -18.87 -11.22
N VAL A 75 -15.10 -18.80 -12.33
CA VAL A 75 -15.46 -17.97 -13.50
C VAL A 75 -16.57 -18.63 -14.32
N PHE A 76 -16.57 -19.96 -14.44
CA PHE A 76 -17.63 -20.71 -15.16
C PHE A 76 -19.03 -20.52 -14.56
N ASP A 77 -19.16 -20.32 -13.24
CA ASP A 77 -20.46 -20.05 -12.59
C ASP A 77 -20.97 -18.62 -12.84
N ARG A 78 -20.11 -17.67 -13.23
CA ARG A 78 -20.54 -16.27 -13.46
C ARG A 78 -21.10 -16.03 -14.87
N GLU A 79 -20.77 -16.85 -15.86
CA GLU A 79 -21.19 -16.62 -17.25
C GLU A 79 -22.59 -17.18 -17.60
N LYS A 80 -23.26 -17.89 -16.68
CA LYS A 80 -24.57 -18.52 -16.94
C LYS A 80 -25.79 -17.86 -16.29
N LEU A 81 -25.68 -16.63 -15.78
CA LEU A 81 -26.79 -15.89 -15.17
C LEU A 81 -27.16 -14.58 -15.88
N THR A 82 -26.86 -14.45 -17.16
CA THR A 82 -27.43 -13.37 -17.98
C THR A 82 -27.93 -13.90 -19.31
N GLU A 83 -29.06 -14.63 -19.33
CA GLU A 83 -30.02 -14.47 -20.44
C GLU A 83 -31.42 -15.08 -20.18
N LYS A 84 -32.43 -14.22 -20.41
CA LYS A 84 -33.90 -14.40 -20.56
C LYS A 84 -34.71 -14.83 -19.34
N GLY A 85 -35.77 -14.14 -18.89
CA GLY A 85 -36.70 -13.08 -19.37
C GLY A 85 -37.96 -13.16 -18.45
N PRO A 86 -38.95 -12.24 -18.41
CA PRO A 86 -39.64 -11.70 -19.60
C PRO A 86 -40.09 -10.22 -19.52
N ASP A 87 -40.62 -9.77 -20.63
CA ASP A 87 -41.07 -8.42 -20.98
C ASP A 87 -42.18 -7.83 -20.08
N SER A 88 -42.11 -6.51 -19.86
CA SER A 88 -43.30 -5.68 -19.72
C SER A 88 -43.02 -4.26 -20.19
N ASP A 89 -43.68 -3.89 -21.27
CA ASP A 89 -43.76 -2.57 -21.89
C ASP A 89 -44.04 -1.45 -20.88
N THR A 90 -43.35 -0.30 -20.99
CA THR A 90 -43.98 1.03 -21.03
C THR A 90 -42.99 2.06 -21.59
N LYS A 91 -43.18 2.36 -22.87
CA LYS A 91 -43.05 3.65 -23.58
C LYS A 91 -42.37 4.81 -22.84
N THR A 92 -41.38 5.43 -23.48
CA THR A 92 -41.37 6.85 -23.94
C THR A 92 -39.94 7.20 -24.40
N GLY A 93 -39.71 7.34 -25.72
CA GLY A 93 -39.33 8.61 -26.36
C GLY A 93 -37.83 8.90 -26.22
N ALA A 94 -36.99 8.63 -27.24
CA ALA A 94 -36.52 9.60 -28.24
C ALA A 94 -35.89 10.85 -27.59
N GLU A 95 -34.69 11.35 -27.86
CA GLU A 95 -33.74 11.22 -28.96
C GLU A 95 -32.51 12.08 -28.57
N LYS A 96 -31.36 11.86 -29.23
CA LYS A 96 -30.28 12.85 -29.52
C LYS A 96 -29.33 13.35 -28.42
N THR A 97 -28.12 12.80 -28.48
CA THR A 97 -26.87 13.46 -28.91
C THR A 97 -26.93 14.97 -29.21
N GLU A 98 -26.05 15.75 -28.56
CA GLU A 98 -25.05 16.69 -29.13
C GLU A 98 -24.61 17.64 -28.00
N THR A 99 -23.35 17.60 -27.58
CA THR A 99 -22.27 18.53 -28.01
C THR A 99 -22.60 20.02 -27.92
N GLU A 100 -21.66 20.69 -27.25
CA GLU A 100 -21.16 22.03 -27.54
C GLU A 100 -21.88 23.26 -26.96
N ASN A 101 -21.06 24.00 -26.21
CA ASN A 101 -20.87 25.44 -26.28
C ASN A 101 -21.94 26.36 -25.66
N ARG A 102 -21.53 27.07 -24.61
CA ARG A 102 -21.02 28.45 -24.73
C ARG A 102 -21.57 29.40 -23.65
N GLU A 103 -20.62 29.90 -22.87
CA GLU A 103 -20.45 31.26 -22.36
C GLU A 103 -21.68 32.16 -22.11
N GLU A 104 -21.76 32.69 -20.89
CA GLU A 104 -21.72 34.14 -20.65
C GLU A 104 -21.25 34.35 -19.19
N LYS A 105 -20.01 34.77 -18.91
CA LYS A 105 -19.46 36.13 -19.00
C LYS A 105 -20.41 37.23 -18.48
N LYS A 106 -20.06 37.78 -17.32
CA LYS A 106 -19.93 39.24 -17.09
C LYS A 106 -19.23 39.45 -15.75
N ASN A 107 -17.94 39.80 -15.79
CA ASN A 107 -17.43 41.18 -15.66
C ASN A 107 -17.80 41.86 -14.33
N THR A 108 -16.73 42.12 -13.58
CA THR A 108 -16.46 43.08 -12.51
C THR A 108 -17.25 44.39 -12.58
N PRO A 109 -17.49 45.06 -11.42
CA PRO A 109 -16.63 46.17 -10.98
C PRO A 109 -16.31 46.12 -9.46
N SER A 110 -15.06 46.32 -9.01
CA SER A 110 -14.47 47.58 -8.48
C SER A 110 -15.16 48.21 -7.24
N GLU A 111 -14.33 48.70 -6.31
CA GLU A 111 -14.61 49.40 -5.02
C GLU A 111 -15.08 48.49 -3.88
N ILE A 112 -14.40 48.46 -2.73
CA ILE A 112 -14.39 49.49 -1.67
C ILE A 112 -12.98 49.46 -1.02
N GLN A 113 -12.14 50.48 -1.23
CA GLN A 113 -11.87 51.55 -0.26
C GLN A 113 -11.71 51.06 1.19
N ASP A 114 -10.50 50.61 1.53
CA ASP A 114 -10.05 50.53 2.91
C ASP A 114 -9.46 51.91 3.28
N GLU A 115 -10.35 52.85 3.56
CA GLU A 115 -10.04 54.15 4.15
C GLU A 115 -10.09 53.98 5.68
N ARG A 116 -8.96 53.63 6.30
CA ARG A 116 -8.73 53.74 7.77
C ARG A 116 -7.24 53.76 8.11
N ARG A 117 -6.53 54.82 7.69
CA ARG A 117 -5.57 55.62 8.48
C ARG A 117 -4.79 56.60 7.62
#